data_AF-A0A538CB16-F1
#
_entry.id   AF-A0A538CB16-F1
#
_cell.length_a   1.000
_cell.length_b   1.000
_cell.length_c   1.000
_cell.angle_alpha   90.00
_cell.angle_beta   90.00
_cell.angle_gamma   90.00
#
_symmetry.space_group_name_H-M   'P 1'
#
loop_
_entity.id
_entity.type
_entity.pdbx_description
1 polymer ?
#
loop_
_entity_poly.entity_id
_entity_poly.type
_entity_poly.pdbx_seq_one_letter_code
_entity_poly.pdbx_strand_id
1 'polypeptide(L)'
;MRRIHRSFHWLVLATFAIPFGLGYALTQSLHGALTALLWGGLVRVFLEHHVTWSINSVCHFFGTRRFAIDDHSTNVFWLALPSFGEA
;
A
#
# COMPACT_ATOMS: atom_id res chain seq x y z
N MET A 1 19.60 4.35 6.70
CA MET A 1 18.46 3.66 7.33
C MET A 1 18.21 3.99 8.81
N ARG A 2 19.23 4.16 9.66
CA ARG A 2 19.05 4.45 11.11
C ARG A 2 18.17 5.68 11.45
N ARG A 3 18.20 6.73 10.61
CA ARG A 3 17.32 7.91 10.76
C ARG A 3 15.84 7.56 10.49
N ILE A 4 15.56 6.85 9.39
CA ILE A 4 14.20 6.40 9.04
C ILE A 4 13.62 5.52 10.13
N HIS A 5 14.40 4.54 10.61
CA HIS A 5 13.99 3.66 11.70
C HIS A 5 13.60 4.42 12.98
N ARG A 6 14.42 5.40 13.38
CA ARG A 6 14.12 6.23 14.56
C ARG A 6 12.89 7.11 14.37
N SER A 7 12.65 7.57 13.15
CA SER A 7 11.52 8.42 12.80
C SER A 7 10.27 7.64 12.38
N PHE A 8 10.27 6.30 12.46
CA PHE A 8 9.21 5.48 11.89
C PHE A 8 7.81 5.88 12.36
N HIS A 9 7.61 6.02 13.67
CA HIS A 9 6.33 6.46 14.23
C HIS A 9 5.89 7.83 13.70
N TRP A 10 6.82 8.77 13.51
CA TRP A 10 6.52 10.08 12.94
C TRP A 10 6.13 10.01 11.47
N LEU A 11 6.77 9.13 10.69
CA LEU A 11 6.41 8.90 9.29
C LEU A 11 5.02 8.25 9.15
N VAL A 12 4.70 7.32 10.06
CA VAL A 12 3.36 6.72 10.14
C VAL A 12 2.32 7.78 10.50
N LEU A 13 2.58 8.63 11.50
CA LEU A 13 1.66 9.72 11.84
C LEU A 13 1.50 10.71 10.69
N ALA A 14 2.59 11.08 10.01
CA ALA A 14 2.56 11.98 8.86
C ALA A 14 1.70 11.42 7.71
N THR A 15 1.70 10.11 7.50
CA THR A 15 0.87 9.43 6.49
C THR A 15 -0.63 9.75 6.66
N PHE A 16 -1.11 9.95 7.89
CA PHE A 16 -2.50 10.29 8.20
C PHE A 16 -2.72 11.78 8.39
N ALA A 17 -1.79 12.46 9.08
CA ALA A 17 -1.89 13.87 9.40
C ALA A 17 -1.84 14.76 8.15
N ILE A 18 -1.03 14.40 7.14
CA ILE A 18 -0.92 15.18 5.90
C ILE A 18 -2.23 15.18 5.11
N PRO A 19 -2.85 14.03 4.75
CA PRO A 19 -4.15 14.03 4.09
C PRO A 19 -5.24 14.75 4.89
N PHE A 20 -5.31 14.54 6.20
CA PHE A 20 -6.28 15.23 7.06
C PHE A 20 -6.10 16.75 7.01
N GLY A 21 -4.87 17.24 7.22
CA GLY A 21 -4.54 18.66 7.22
C GLY A 21 -4.77 19.31 5.86
N LEU A 22 -4.42 18.62 4.77
CA LEU A 22 -4.70 19.09 3.41
C LEU A 22 -6.20 19.15 3.13
N GLY A 23 -6.96 18.12 3.51
CA GLY A 23 -8.42 18.13 3.37
C GLY A 23 -9.04 19.31 4.11
N TYR A 24 -8.63 19.54 5.36
CA TYR A 24 -9.08 20.70 6.12
C TYR A 24 -8.68 22.03 5.47
N ALA A 25 -7.43 22.18 5.04
CA ALA A 25 -6.92 23.41 4.46
C ALA A 25 -7.57 23.76 3.12
N LEU A 26 -7.90 22.75 2.30
CA LEU A 26 -8.49 22.97 0.98
C LEU A 26 -10.01 23.21 1.05
N THR A 27 -10.72 22.54 1.98
CA THR A 27 -12.17 22.63 2.06
C THR A 27 -12.68 23.51 3.20
N GLN A 28 -11.79 23.97 4.09
CA GLN A 28 -12.11 24.72 5.31
C GLN A 28 -13.19 24.02 6.16
N SER A 29 -13.18 22.68 6.19
CA SER A 29 -14.25 21.87 6.80
C SER A 29 -13.69 20.58 7.39
N LEU A 30 -14.23 20.19 8.55
CA LEU A 30 -13.91 18.92 9.19
C LEU A 30 -14.35 17.73 8.34
N HIS A 31 -15.47 17.86 7.61
CA HIS A 31 -15.93 16.80 6.71
C HIS A 31 -14.92 16.53 5.59
N GLY A 32 -14.35 17.58 4.99
CA GLY A 32 -13.31 17.43 3.97
C GLY A 32 -12.01 16.86 4.55
N ALA A 33 -11.63 17.26 5.76
CA ALA A 33 -10.49 16.68 6.49
C ALA A 33 -10.63 15.17 6.72
N LEU A 34 -11.79 14.73 7.22
CA LEU A 34 -12.08 13.32 7.47
C LEU A 34 -12.20 12.52 6.17
N THR A 35 -12.77 13.11 5.12
CA THR A 35 -12.86 12.47 3.80
C THR A 35 -11.47 12.28 3.19
N ALA A 36 -10.60 13.27 3.29
CA ALA A 36 -9.21 13.17 2.82
C ALA A 36 -8.38 12.18 3.66
N LEU A 37 -8.58 12.12 4.98
CA LEU A 37 -7.97 11.11 5.85
C LEU A 37 -8.42 9.70 5.46
N LEU A 38 -9.70 9.51 5.20
CA LEU A 38 -10.25 8.21 4.81
C LEU A 38 -9.61 7.72 3.51
N TRP A 39 -9.69 8.51 2.43
CA TRP A 39 -9.23 8.07 1.12
C TRP A 39 -7.71 8.14 0.95
N GLY A 40 -7.10 9.26 1.34
CA GLY A 40 -5.66 9.50 1.20
C GLY A 40 -4.81 8.83 2.27
N GLY A 41 -5.41 8.40 3.38
CA GLY A 41 -4.75 7.69 4.48
C GLY A 41 -5.19 6.23 4.56
N LEU A 42 -6.37 5.98 5.15
CA LEU A 42 -6.79 4.63 5.54
C LEU A 42 -6.98 3.68 4.34
N VAL A 43 -7.78 4.09 3.35
CA VAL A 43 -8.06 3.27 2.16
C VAL A 43 -6.78 3.04 1.35
N ARG A 44 -5.97 4.09 1.17
CA ARG A 44 -4.67 3.98 0.50
C ARG A 44 -3.78 2.92 1.15
N VAL A 45 -3.58 3.01 2.47
CA VAL A 45 -2.77 2.06 3.24
C VAL A 45 -3.36 0.66 3.15
N PHE A 46 -4.68 0.51 3.28
CA PHE A 46 -5.36 -0.77 3.13
C PHE A 46 -5.06 -1.42 1.77
N LEU A 47 -5.27 -0.69 0.67
CA LEU A 47 -5.06 -1.21 -0.68
C LEU A 47 -3.59 -1.54 -0.95
N GLU A 48 -2.67 -0.66 -0.57
CA GLU A 48 -1.22 -0.87 -0.73
C GLU A 48 -0.75 -2.16 -0.04
N HIS A 49 -1.19 -2.38 1.21
CA HIS A 49 -0.87 -3.61 1.94
C HIS A 49 -1.53 -4.84 1.31
N HIS A 50 -2.79 -4.75 0.89
CA HIS A 50 -3.48 -5.88 0.26
C HIS A 50 -2.82 -6.32 -1.04
N VAL A 51 -2.37 -5.38 -1.87
CA VAL A 51 -1.62 -5.68 -3.10
C VAL A 51 -0.30 -6.36 -2.75
N THR A 52 0.47 -5.78 -1.81
CA THR A 52 1.77 -6.32 -1.40
C THR A 52 1.64 -7.74 -0.84
N TRP A 53 0.67 -7.97 0.04
CA TRP A 53 0.45 -9.29 0.63
C TRP A 53 -0.15 -10.29 -0.36
N SER A 54 -0.87 -9.81 -1.38
CA SER A 54 -1.37 -10.67 -2.45
C SER A 54 -0.25 -11.29 -3.25
N ILE A 55 0.92 -10.65 -3.38
CA ILE A 55 2.11 -11.27 -3.99
C ILE A 55 2.54 -12.50 -3.19
N ASN A 56 2.67 -12.37 -1.87
CA ASN A 56 3.05 -13.47 -0.99
C ASN A 56 2.00 -14.59 -0.91
N SER A 57 0.75 -14.31 -1.29
CA SER A 57 -0.37 -15.24 -1.14
C SER A 57 -0.76 -15.86 -2.48
N VAL A 58 -1.22 -15.03 -3.41
CA VAL A 58 -1.76 -15.44 -4.71
C VAL A 58 -0.67 -16.05 -5.57
N CYS A 59 0.49 -15.41 -5.70
CA CYS A 59 1.59 -15.92 -6.52
C CYS A 59 2.20 -17.22 -5.96
N HIS A 60 1.89 -17.61 -4.72
CA HIS A 60 2.29 -18.89 -4.14
C HIS A 60 1.20 -19.97 -4.18
N PHE A 61 -0.02 -19.62 -4.61
CA PHE A 61 -1.16 -20.54 -4.67
C PHE A 61 -1.65 -20.78 -6.10
N PHE A 62 -1.58 -19.77 -6.97
CA PHE A 62 -2.19 -19.77 -8.29
C PHE A 62 -1.32 -19.00 -9.28
N GLY A 63 -1.06 -19.58 -10.45
CA GLY A 63 -0.36 -18.90 -11.54
C GLY A 63 0.36 -19.86 -12.48
N THR A 64 1.24 -19.30 -13.33
CA THR A 64 2.04 -20.08 -14.29
C THR A 64 3.50 -20.14 -13.86
N ARG A 65 4.16 -21.28 -14.12
CA ARG A 65 5.58 -21.45 -13.82
C ARG A 65 6.38 -21.68 -15.10
N ARG A 66 7.33 -20.78 -15.35
CA ARG A 66 8.22 -20.86 -16.52
C ARG A 66 9.54 -21.57 -16.23
N PHE A 67 10.02 -21.50 -14.99
CA PHE A 67 11.33 -22.03 -14.58
C PHE A 67 11.16 -23.26 -13.69
N ALA A 68 12.05 -24.24 -13.83
CA ALA A 68 12.12 -25.37 -12.91
C ALA A 68 12.85 -24.94 -11.63
N ILE A 69 12.08 -24.62 -10.59
CA ILE A 69 12.54 -24.18 -9.27
C ILE A 69 11.79 -24.97 -8.17
N ASP A 70 12.47 -25.20 -7.05
CA ASP A 70 11.98 -25.99 -5.90
C ASP A 70 11.05 -25.21 -4.95
N ASP A 71 10.66 -23.97 -5.32
CA ASP A 71 9.71 -23.17 -4.54
C ASP A 71 8.26 -23.36 -5.02
N HIS A 72 7.31 -22.64 -4.40
CA HIS A 72 5.90 -22.58 -4.80
C HIS A 72 5.54 -21.30 -5.57
N SER A 73 6.53 -20.50 -5.99
CA SER A 73 6.30 -19.24 -6.68
C SER A 73 5.77 -19.48 -8.10
N THR A 74 4.83 -18.64 -8.51
CA THR A 74 4.17 -18.65 -9.82
C THR A 74 3.94 -17.22 -10.29
N ASN A 75 3.70 -17.03 -11.59
CA ASN A 75 3.52 -15.73 -12.21
C ASN A 75 2.04 -15.45 -12.45
N VAL A 76 1.57 -14.28 -12.00
CA VAL A 76 0.19 -13.80 -12.11
C VAL A 76 0.16 -12.42 -12.75
N PHE A 77 0.13 -12.37 -14.08
CA PHE A 77 0.40 -11.13 -14.84
C PHE A 77 -0.47 -9.91 -14.43
N TRP A 78 -1.72 -10.13 -14.02
CA TRP A 78 -2.62 -9.03 -13.67
C TRP A 78 -2.25 -8.37 -12.33
N LEU A 79 -1.49 -9.04 -11.47
CA LEU A 79 -0.95 -8.44 -10.25
C LEU A 79 0.20 -7.47 -10.53
N ALA A 80 0.86 -7.57 -11.69
CA ALA A 80 1.98 -6.71 -12.06
C ALA A 80 1.57 -5.22 -12.17
N LEU A 81 0.31 -4.95 -12.55
CA LEU A 81 -0.19 -3.57 -12.66
C LEU A 81 -0.34 -2.90 -11.29
N PRO A 82 -1.15 -3.42 -10.34
CA PRO A 82 -1.32 -2.78 -9.04
C PRO A 82 -0.06 -2.81 -8.17
N SER A 83 0.84 -3.79 -8.36
CA SER A 83 2.08 -3.92 -7.59
C SER A 83 3.26 -3.12 -8.18
N PHE A 84 3.07 -2.47 -9.32
CA PHE A 84 4.14 -1.81 -10.08
C PHE A 84 5.27 -2.75 -10.55
N GLY A 85 4.93 -4.00 -10.89
CA GLY A 85 5.80 -4.94 -11.60
C GLY A 85 6.07 -6.25 -10.87
N GLU A 86 5.61 -6.40 -9.62
CA GLU A 86 5.70 -7.66 -8.88
C GLU A 86 4.53 -8.58 -9.24
N ALA A 87 4.80 -9.80 -9.71
CA ALA A 87 3.77 -10.73 -10.17
C ALA A 87 4.28 -12.17 -10.28
#